data_AF-A0A2M7RJZ1-F1
#
_entry.id   AF-A0A2M7RJZ1-F1
#
_cell.length_a   1.000
_cell.length_b   1.000
_cell.length_c   1.000
_cell.angle_alpha   90.00
_cell.angle_beta   90.00
_cell.angle_gamma   90.00
#
_symmetry.space_group_name_H-M   'P 1'
#
loop_
_entity.id
_entity.type
_entity.pdbx_description
1 polymer ?
#
loop_
_entity_poly.entity_id
_entity_poly.type
_entity_poly.pdbx_seq_one_letter_code
_entity_poly.pdbx_strand_id
1 'polypeptide(L)' 'MSQDNLIKLECSECHRINYHSKKNKKIIKNRIELKKHCKWCKKHTIHKETK' A
#
# COMPACT_ATOMS: atom_id res chain seq x y z
N MET A 1 -13.44 16.50 7.16
CA MET A 1 -13.43 15.02 7.28
C MET A 1 -12.04 14.51 6.93
N SER A 2 -11.15 14.41 7.91
CA SER A 2 -9.74 14.09 7.68
C SER A 2 -9.54 12.61 7.31
N GLN A 3 -8.88 12.35 6.18
CA GLN A 3 -8.49 11.00 5.75
C GLN A 3 -7.25 10.52 6.52
N ASP A 4 -7.24 10.66 7.84
CA ASP A 4 -6.06 10.42 8.68
C ASP A 4 -5.59 8.97 8.66
N ASN A 5 -6.49 8.06 8.29
CA ASN A 5 -6.25 6.62 8.26
C ASN A 5 -6.04 6.05 6.86
N LEU A 6 -6.12 6.86 5.80
CA LEU A 6 -5.91 6.37 4.43
C LEU A 6 -4.41 6.17 4.20
N ILE A 7 -4.03 4.97 3.77
CA ILE A 7 -2.67 4.61 3.39
C ILE A 7 -2.65 4.24 1.91
N LYS A 8 -1.56 4.58 1.25
CA LYS A 8 -1.31 4.23 -0.15
C LYS A 8 -0.39 3.02 -0.18
N LEU A 9 -0.63 2.09 -1.11
CA LEU A 9 0.21 0.94 -1.32
C LEU A 9 0.84 1.06 -2.71
N GLU A 10 2.16 1.18 -2.71
CA GLU A 10 3.01 1.34 -3.88
C GLU A 10 3.63 0.00 -4.26
N CYS A 11 3.54 -0.36 -5.54
CA CYS A 11 4.21 -1.54 -6.07
C CYS A 11 5.73 -1.33 -6.10
N SER A 12 6.51 -2.29 -5.62
CA SER A 12 7.98 -2.21 -5.56
C SER A 12 8.69 -2.16 -6.91
N GLU A 13 8.02 -2.54 -7.99
CA GLU A 13 8.65 -2.63 -9.32
C GLU A 13 8.29 -1.49 -10.25
N CYS A 14 7.01 -1.11 -10.28
CA CYS A 14 6.54 -0.04 -11.15
C CYS A 14 6.39 1.28 -10.40
N HIS A 15 6.61 1.31 -9.08
CA HIS A 15 6.46 2.49 -8.22
C HIS A 15 5.08 3.17 -8.33
N ARG A 16 4.08 2.41 -8.77
CA ARG A 16 2.71 2.90 -8.93
C ARG A 16 1.91 2.59 -7.69
N ILE A 17 1.13 3.58 -7.29
CA ILE A 17 0.15 3.44 -6.23
C ILE A 17 -1.09 2.79 -6.82
N ASN A 18 -1.30 1.52 -6.49
CA ASN A 18 -2.39 0.71 -7.06
C ASN A 18 -3.54 0.52 -6.06
N TYR A 19 -3.25 0.63 -4.77
CA TYR A 19 -4.24 0.37 -3.73
C TYR A 19 -4.25 1.47 -2.67
N HIS A 20 -5.46 1.79 -2.23
CA HIS A 20 -5.72 2.60 -1.06
C HIS A 20 -6.32 1.68 0.00
N SER A 21 -5.69 1.63 1.17
CA SER A 21 -6.20 0.89 2.31
C SER A 21 -6.38 1.82 3.49
N LYS A 22 -7.08 1.36 4.52
CA LYS A 22 -7.23 2.09 5.78
C LYS A 22 -6.42 1.37 6.84
N LYS A 23 -5.51 2.09 7.50
CA LYS A 23 -4.74 1.59 8.63
C LYS A 23 -4.96 2.47 9.83
N ASN A 24 -5.17 1.84 10.99
CA ASN A 24 -5.17 2.55 12.25
C ASN A 24 -3.71 2.75 12.71
N LYS A 25 -3.20 3.97 12.47
CA LYS A 25 -1.82 4.36 12.80
C LYS A 25 -1.47 4.19 14.29
N LYS A 26 -2.47 4.13 15.18
CA LYS A 26 -2.26 3.94 16.63
C LYS A 26 -1.90 2.50 17.02
N ILE A 27 -2.47 1.52 16.32
CA ILE A 27 -2.33 0.09 16.66
C ILE A 27 -1.21 -0.55 15.84
N ILE A 28 -1.12 -0.23 14.55
CA ILE A 28 -0.16 -0.85 13.64
C ILE A 28 0.95 0.16 13.34
N LYS A 29 2.05 0.10 14.11
CA LYS A 29 3.23 0.95 13.91
C LYS A 29 4.15 0.46 12.78
N ASN A 30 4.06 -0.83 12.44
CA ASN A 30 4.93 -1.44 11.43
C ASN A 30 4.50 -1.03 10.01
N ARG A 31 5.48 -0.94 9.11
CA ARG A 31 5.24 -0.78 7.67
C ARG A 31 4.58 -2.04 7.15
N ILE A 32 3.47 -1.87 6.45
CA ILE A 32 2.75 -2.99 5.84
C ILE A 32 3.39 -3.29 4.49
N GLU A 33 3.84 -4.53 4.32
CA GLU A 33 4.27 -5.08 3.04
C GLU A 33 3.33 -6.22 2.65
N LEU A 34 2.61 -6.06 1.55
CA LEU A 34 1.61 -7.03 1.10
C LEU A 34 1.94 -7.50 -0.32
N LYS A 35 1.95 -8.82 -0.54
CA LYS A 35 1.98 -9.37 -1.89
C LYS A 35 0.59 -9.20 -2.52
N LYS A 36 0.50 -8.32 -3.50
CA LYS A 36 -0.73 -8.02 -4.25
C LYS A 36 -0.45 -8.08 -5.75
N HIS A 37 -1.48 -8.36 -6.52
CA HIS A 37 -1.38 -8.34 -7.97
C HIS A 37 -1.20 -6.89 -8.46
N CYS A 38 -0.14 -6.61 -9.19
CA CYS A 38 0.01 -5.33 -9.87
C CYS A 38 -0.60 -5.43 -11.28
N LYS A 39 -1.65 -4.64 -11.57
CA LYS A 39 -2.29 -4.59 -12.90
C LYS A 39 -1.32 -4.21 -14.01
N TRP A 40 -0.31 -3.40 -13.70
CA TRP A 40 0.69 -2.93 -14.66
C TRP A 40 1.76 -3.97 -14.97
N CYS A 41 2.31 -4.62 -13.94
CA CYS A 41 3.31 -5.68 -14.11
C CYS A 41 2.68 -7.04 -14.46
N LYS A 42 1.36 -7.18 -14.37
CA LYS A 42 0.58 -8.42 -14.54
C LYS A 42 1.07 -9.60 -13.68
N LYS A 43 1.71 -9.31 -12.55
CA LYS A 43 2.25 -10.32 -11.62
C LYS A 43 2.05 -9.89 -10.17
N HIS A 44 2.19 -10.85 -9.26
CA HIS A 44 2.11 -10.58 -7.83
C HIS A 44 3.43 -10.02 -7.33
N THR A 45 3.41 -8.76 -6.90
CA THR A 45 4.57 -8.03 -6.42
C THR A 45 4.35 -7.58 -4.99
N ILE A 46 5.44 -7.28 -4.30
CA ILE A 46 5.39 -6.71 -2.96
C ILE A 46 4.96 -5.26 -3.10
N HIS A 47 3.84 -4.92 -2.47
CA HIS A 47 3.40 -3.55 -2.35
C HIS A 47 3.79 -3.04 -0.96
N LYS A 48 4.48 -1.91 -0.93
CA LYS A 48 4.94 -1.23 0.28
C LYS A 48 4.01 -0.08 0.62
N GLU A 49 3.84 0.17 1.91
CA GLU A 49 3.10 1.32 2.39
C GLU A 49 3.85 2.64 2.09
N THR A 50 3.18 3.51 1.33
CA THR A 50 3.61 4.88 1.04
C THR A 50 2.68 5.86 1.75
N LYS A 51 3.26 6.96 2.23
CA LYS A 51 2.63 7.90 3.17
C LYS A 51 1.35 8.55 2.64
#